data_AF-A0A7X3YBT4-F1
#
_entry.id   AF-A0A7X3YBT4-F1
#
_cell.length_a   1.000
_cell.length_b   1.000
_cell.length_c   1.000
_cell.angle_alpha   90.00
_cell.angle_beta   90.00
_cell.angle_gamma   90.00
#
_symmetry.space_group_name_H-M   'P 1'
#
loop_
_entity.id
_entity.type
_entity.pdbx_description
1 polymer ?
#
loop_
_entity_poly.entity_id
_entity_poly.type
_entity_poly.pdbx_seq_one_letter_code
_entity_poly.pdbx_strand_id
1 'polypeptide(L)' 'MAGDKVTVEVELNPDMLTLLDDAVKDYGLPDRGKALRCLLDWLAVDGDRDQVFKKIRCRRC' A
#
# COMPACT_ATOMS: atom_id res chain seq x y z
N MET A 1 17.60 10.33 3.41
CA MET A 1 16.99 11.55 3.95
C MET A 1 15.50 11.39 3.78
N ALA A 2 14.72 11.40 4.87
CA ALA A 2 13.27 11.33 4.75
C ALA A 2 12.80 12.69 4.22
N GLY A 3 12.46 12.76 2.93
CA GLY A 3 11.84 13.94 2.33
C GLY A 3 10.52 14.27 3.03
N ASP A 4 10.00 15.46 2.75
CA ASP A 4 8.76 15.95 3.34
C ASP A 4 7.62 14.94 3.20
N LYS A 5 7.00 14.60 4.33
CA LYS A 5 5.83 13.72 4.34
C LYS A 5 4.60 14.57 4.11
N VAL A 6 3.85 14.23 3.07
CA VAL A 6 2.54 14.84 2.78
C VAL A 6 1.45 13.90 3.28
N THR A 7 0.47 14.44 3.99
CA THR A 7 -0.74 13.70 4.38
C THR A 7 -1.72 13.69 3.22
N VAL A 8 -2.19 12.50 2.85
CA VAL A 8 -3.21 12.30 1.80
C VAL A 8 -4.33 11.47 2.39
N GLU A 9 -5.57 11.92 2.21
CA GLU A 9 -6.77 11.16 2.57
C GLU A 9 -7.19 10.33 1.36
N VAL A 10 -7.40 9.03 1.57
CA VAL A 10 -7.81 8.08 0.53
C VAL A 10 -8.92 7.20 1.05
N GLU A 11 -9.90 6.91 0.20
CA GLU A 11 -10.96 5.96 0.48
C GLU A 11 -10.50 4.56 0.07
N LEU A 12 -10.49 3.63 1.03
CA LEU A 12 -10.09 2.25 0.81
C LEU A 12 -11.25 1.30 1.15
N ASN A 13 -11.32 0.21 0.41
CA ASN A 13 -12.22 -0.86 0.73
C ASN A 13 -11.81 -1.57 2.04
N PRO A 14 -12.75 -2.15 2.80
CA PRO A 14 -12.47 -2.76 4.11
C PRO A 14 -11.48 -3.92 4.05
N ASP A 15 -11.45 -4.71 2.97
CA ASP A 15 -10.48 -5.78 2.75
C ASP A 15 -9.05 -5.26 2.57
N MET A 16 -8.90 -4.11 1.91
CA MET A 16 -7.60 -3.44 1.77
C MET A 16 -7.13 -2.92 3.13
N LEU A 17 -8.07 -2.46 3.98
CA LEU A 17 -7.74 -2.04 5.33
C LEU A 17 -7.29 -3.23 6.19
N THR A 18 -8.01 -4.36 6.12
CA THR A 18 -7.60 -5.61 6.79
C THR A 18 -6.21 -6.05 6.34
N LEU A 19 -5.91 -6.00 5.04
CA LEU A 19 -4.57 -6.32 4.53
C LEU A 19 -3.47 -5.45 5.16
N LEU A 20 -3.73 -4.15 5.32
CA LEU A 20 -2.77 -3.24 5.97
C LEU A 20 -2.65 -3.51 7.47
N ASP A 21 -3.74 -3.87 8.16
CA ASP A 21 -3.71 -4.26 9.57
C ASP A 21 -2.92 -5.54 9.80
N ASP A 22 -3.14 -6.56 8.96
CA ASP A 22 -2.38 -7.80 8.99
C ASP A 22 -0.90 -7.53 8.75
N ALA A 23 -0.56 -6.69 7.77
CA ALA A 23 0.83 -6.30 7.52
C ALA A 23 1.46 -5.54 8.71
N VAL A 24 0.69 -4.70 9.41
CA VAL A 24 1.16 -4.02 10.62
C VAL A 24 1.49 -5.03 11.71
N LYS A 25 0.60 -6.00 11.93
CA LYS A 25 0.75 -7.03 12.96
C LYS A 25 1.87 -8.03 12.65
N ASP A 26 1.87 -8.58 11.43
CA ASP A 26 2.75 -9.67 11.03
C ASP A 26 4.20 -9.23 10.88
N TYR A 27 4.42 -7.97 10.47
CA TYR A 27 5.76 -7.41 10.24
C TYR A 27 6.17 -6.36 11.29
N GLY A 28 5.36 -6.17 12.34
CA GLY A 28 5.68 -5.25 13.44
C GLY A 28 5.84 -3.79 12.99
N LEU A 29 5.02 -3.34 12.04
CA LEU A 29 5.10 -1.98 11.52
C LEU A 29 4.43 -0.99 12.50
N PRO A 30 4.87 0.28 12.54
CA PRO A 30 4.31 1.27 13.47
C PRO A 30 2.86 1.65 13.17
N ASP A 31 2.47 1.67 11.90
CA ASP A 31 1.16 2.14 11.46
C ASP A 31 0.83 1.66 10.04
N ARG A 32 -0.47 1.70 9.69
CA ARG A 32 -0.97 1.34 8.34
C ARG A 32 -0.32 2.18 7.23
N GLY A 33 -0.01 3.44 7.51
CA GLY A 33 0.71 4.31 6.58
C GLY A 33 2.14 3.86 6.33
N LYS A 34 2.81 3.22 7.29
CA LYS A 34 4.11 2.55 7.05
C LYS A 34 3.93 1.30 6.20
N ALA A 35 2.90 0.49 6.44
CA ALA A 35 2.59 -0.66 5.59
C ALA A 35 2.33 -0.23 4.13
N LEU A 36 1.51 0.79 3.92
CA LEU A 36 1.23 1.33 2.59
C LEU A 36 2.49 1.89 1.92
N ARG A 37 3.33 2.63 2.66
CA ARG A 37 4.62 3.12 2.14
C ARG A 37 5.53 1.98 1.71
N CYS A 38 5.65 0.90 2.49
CA CYS A 38 6.45 -0.25 2.09
C CYS A 38 5.97 -0.87 0.76
N LEU A 39 4.65 -0.95 0.54
CA LEU A 39 4.09 -1.43 -0.72
C LEU A 39 4.42 -0.48 -1.89
N LEU A 40 4.28 0.83 -1.68
CA LEU A 40 4.58 1.83 -2.70
C LEU A 40 6.07 1.91 -3.01
N ASP A 41 6.93 1.81 -2.00
CA ASP A 41 8.39 1.79 -2.14
C ASP A 41 8.82 0.56 -2.95
N TRP A 42 8.28 -0.63 -2.62
CA TRP A 42 8.53 -1.83 -3.42
C TRP A 42 8.07 -1.65 -4.87
N LEU A 43 6.86 -1.12 -5.10
CA LEU A 43 6.35 -0.86 -6.44
C LEU A 43 7.17 0.20 -7.21
N ALA A 44 7.86 1.10 -6.51
CA ALA A 44 8.72 2.12 -7.12
C ALA A 44 10.10 1.59 -7.49
N VAL A 45 10.65 0.64 -6.73
CA VAL A 45 12.02 0.13 -6.90
C VAL A 45 12.05 -1.19 -7.68
N ASP A 46 11.22 -2.16 -7.28
CA ASP A 46 11.32 -3.56 -7.73
C ASP A 46 10.06 -4.05 -8.46
N GLY A 47 8.90 -3.44 -8.21
CA GLY A 47 7.61 -3.92 -8.70
C GLY A 47 7.34 -3.59 -10.17
N ASP A 48 6.69 -4.52 -10.88
CA ASP A 48 6.21 -4.29 -12.24
C ASP A 48 4.93 -3.44 -12.23
N ARG A 49 5.10 -2.15 -12.51
CA ARG A 49 4.02 -1.16 -12.62
C ARG A 49 2.97 -1.52 -13.67
N ASP A 50 3.36 -2.16 -14.76
CA ASP A 50 2.41 -2.55 -15.80
C ASP A 50 1.46 -3.65 -15.29
N GLN A 51 1.95 -4.58 -14.47
CA GLN A 51 1.10 -5.60 -13.85
C GLN A 51 0.10 -5.03 -12.85
N VAL A 52 0.42 -3.88 -12.24
CA VAL A 52 -0.43 -3.21 -11.26
C VAL A 52 -1.44 -2.27 -11.92
N PHE A 53 -1.01 -1.45 -12.88
CA PHE A 53 -1.85 -0.40 -13.46
C PHE A 53 -2.50 -0.77 -14.81
N LYS A 54 -1.89 -1.64 -15.64
CA LYS A 54 -2.48 -2.03 -16.94
C LYS A 54 -3.43 -3.22 -16.84
N LYS A 55 -3.26 -4.08 -15.82
CA LYS A 55 -4.19 -5.18 -15.56
C LYS A 55 -5.22 -4.74 -14.53
N ILE A 56 -6.40 -4.34 -15.01
CA ILE A 56 -7.55 -4.05 -14.14
C ILE A 56 -7.96 -5.36 -13.46
N ARG A 57 -7.51 -5.56 -12.22
CA ARG A 57 -7.93 -6.66 -11.36
C ARG A 57 -9.09 -6.17 -10.53
N CYS A 58 -10.24 -5.96 -11.16
CA CYS A 58 -11.43 -5.71 -10.39
C CYS A 58 -11.87 -7.02 -9.73
N ARG A 59 -11.48 -7.22 -8.47
CA ARG A 59 -12.06 -8.26 -7.61
C ARG A 59 -13.52 -7.98 -7.25
N ARG A 60 -14.06 -6.83 -7.68
CA ARG A 60 -15.38 -6.28 -7.33
C ARG A 60 -16.03 -5.45 -8.47
N CYS A 61 -15.60 -5.59 -9.73
CA CYS A 61 -16.37 -5.03 -10.85
C CYS A 61 -17.58 -5.90 -11.12
#